data_AF-A0A8W8JB62-F1
#
_entry.id   AF-A0A8W8JB62-F1
#
_cell.length_a   1.000
_cell.length_b   1.000
_cell.length_c   1.000
_cell.angle_alpha   90.00
_cell.angle_beta   90.00
_cell.angle_gamma   90.00
#
_symmetry.space_group_name_H-M   'P 1'
#
loop_
_entity.id
_entity.type
_entity.pdbx_description
1 polymer ?
#
loop_
_entity_poly.entity_id
_entity_poly.type
_entity_poly.pdbx_seq_one_letter_code
_entity_poly.pdbx_strand_id
1 'polypeptide(L)'
;KNVSNCSHHLIEQCPLPQWCNSFCPTFRNQYNGQEIDFFKVFAASGMDSKSMAELLGVNTSTVNAMNANTISTLLLDTFRQKRPQ
;
A
#
# COMPACT_ATOMS: atom_id res chain seq x y z
N LYS A 1 -17.91 40.36 0.02
CA LYS A 1 -16.76 39.42 0.03
C LYS A 1 -17.30 38.05 0.40
N ASN A 2 -17.36 37.11 -0.55
CA ASN A 2 -17.70 35.73 -0.23
C ASN A 2 -16.55 35.13 0.57
N VAL A 3 -16.76 34.91 1.87
CA VAL A 3 -15.85 34.10 2.68
C VAL A 3 -16.17 32.66 2.30
N SER A 4 -15.52 32.16 1.25
CA SER A 4 -15.56 30.73 0.96
C SER A 4 -14.92 30.04 2.16
N ASN A 5 -15.75 29.32 2.95
CA ASN A 5 -15.28 28.48 4.05
C ASN A 5 -14.24 27.50 3.48
N CYS A 6 -12.97 27.78 3.73
CA CYS A 6 -11.88 26.87 3.38
C CYS A 6 -11.78 25.83 4.49
N SER A 7 -11.64 24.54 4.14
CA SER A 7 -11.40 23.51 5.14
C SER A 7 -9.92 23.50 5.48
N HIS A 8 -9.57 23.87 6.71
CA HIS A 8 -8.17 23.96 7.15
C HIS A 8 -7.65 22.64 7.77
N HIS A 9 -8.54 21.67 8.00
CA HIS A 9 -8.20 20.40 8.63
C HIS A 9 -8.50 19.24 7.67
N LEU A 10 -7.52 18.94 6.82
CA LEU A 10 -7.60 17.86 5.82
C LEU A 10 -6.79 16.66 6.35
N ILE A 11 -7.50 15.71 6.96
CA ILE A 11 -6.92 14.42 7.34
C ILE A 11 -7.46 13.36 6.41
N GLU A 12 -6.55 12.61 5.79
CA GLU A 12 -6.93 11.42 5.05
C GLU A 12 -6.98 10.21 5.96
N GLN A 13 -8.15 9.56 6.00
CA GLN A 13 -8.35 8.31 6.71
C GLN A 13 -8.16 7.15 5.73
N CYS A 14 -6.91 6.92 5.32
CA CYS A 14 -6.56 5.78 4.48
C CYS A 14 -6.16 4.59 5.35
N PRO A 15 -6.59 3.36 5.02
CA PRO A 15 -6.12 2.17 5.72
C PRO A 15 -4.63 1.91 5.50
N LEU A 16 -4.05 2.45 4.42
CA LEU A 16 -2.65 2.27 4.04
C LEU A 16 -2.05 3.56 3.47
N PRO A 17 -0.73 3.77 3.59
CA PRO A 17 -0.08 4.94 3.01
C PRO A 17 -0.21 4.91 1.47
N GLN A 18 -0.38 6.09 0.85
CA GLN A 18 -0.52 6.27 -0.61
C GLN A 18 -1.76 5.63 -1.25
N TRP A 19 -2.61 4.94 -0.47
CA TRP A 19 -3.66 4.07 -0.99
C TRP A 19 -4.86 4.81 -1.59
N CYS A 20 -5.41 5.79 -0.87
CA CYS A 20 -6.57 6.56 -1.30
C CYS A 20 -6.21 7.95 -1.84
N ASN A 21 -4.96 8.42 -1.64
CA ASN A 21 -4.54 9.74 -2.07
C ASN A 21 -3.91 9.70 -3.46
N SER A 22 -4.64 10.18 -4.47
CA SER A 22 -4.15 10.30 -5.85
C SER A 22 -3.19 11.48 -6.08
N PHE A 23 -3.09 12.41 -5.13
CA PHE A 23 -2.14 13.53 -5.18
C PHE A 23 -0.78 13.18 -4.58
N CYS A 24 -0.65 12.03 -3.89
CA CYS A 24 0.62 11.64 -3.33
C CYS A 24 1.63 11.29 -4.44
N PRO A 25 2.88 11.78 -4.34
CA PRO A 25 3.92 11.51 -5.32
C PRO A 25 4.37 10.05 -5.26
N THR A 26 4.72 9.48 -6.41
CA THR A 26 5.23 8.10 -6.49
C THR A 26 6.58 7.98 -5.80
N PHE A 27 6.81 6.84 -5.14
CA PHE A 27 8.09 6.56 -4.52
C PHE A 27 9.17 6.41 -5.58
N ARG A 28 10.34 7.01 -5.35
CA ARG A 28 11.48 6.91 -6.26
C ARG A 28 12.70 6.41 -5.53
N ASN A 29 13.46 5.56 -6.22
CA ASN A 29 14.73 5.07 -5.73
C ASN A 29 15.75 6.21 -5.72
N GLN A 30 16.36 6.46 -4.55
CA GLN A 30 17.34 7.53 -4.36
C GLN A 30 18.61 7.38 -5.21
N TYR A 31 18.95 6.17 -5.64
CA TYR A 31 20.19 5.88 -6.38
C TYR A 31 20.02 5.98 -7.89
N ASN A 32 18.86 5.59 -8.44
CA ASN A 32 18.64 5.55 -9.89
C ASN A 32 17.42 6.37 -10.36
N GLY A 33 16.66 6.97 -9.45
CA GLY A 33 15.48 7.79 -9.74
C GLY A 33 14.28 7.03 -10.28
N GLN A 34 14.37 5.70 -10.40
CA GLN A 34 13.27 4.88 -10.92
C GLN A 34 12.13 4.82 -9.92
N GLU A 35 10.92 4.77 -10.46
CA GLU A 35 9.72 4.59 -9.66
C GLU A 35 9.75 3.23 -8.96
N ILE A 36 9.56 3.24 -7.65
CA ILE A 36 9.44 2.04 -6.83
C ILE A 36 7.96 1.83 -6.55
N ASP A 37 7.53 0.58 -6.74
CA ASP A 37 6.22 0.16 -6.27
C ASP A 37 6.19 0.17 -4.74
N PHE A 38 5.37 1.05 -4.17
CA PHE A 38 5.20 1.21 -2.72
C PHE A 38 4.93 -0.13 -2.02
N PHE A 39 4.25 -1.08 -2.67
CA PHE A 39 3.94 -2.38 -2.07
C PHE A 39 5.15 -3.30 -1.99
N LYS A 40 6.12 -3.18 -2.91
CA LYS A 40 7.41 -3.85 -2.78
C LYS A 40 8.20 -3.31 -1.58
N VAL A 41 8.11 -1.99 -1.34
CA VAL A 41 8.70 -1.38 -0.14
C VAL A 41 7.95 -1.87 1.09
N PHE A 42 6.62 -1.84 1.11
CA PHE A 42 5.80 -2.26 2.24
C PHE A 42 6.02 -3.73 2.64
N ALA A 43 6.06 -4.63 1.65
CA ALA A 43 6.39 -6.03 1.86
C ALA A 43 7.82 -6.23 2.40
N ALA A 44 8.79 -5.43 1.95
CA ALA A 44 10.17 -5.48 2.43
C ALA A 44 10.40 -4.76 3.78
N SER A 45 9.53 -3.82 4.15
CA SER A 45 9.75 -2.89 5.27
C SER A 45 9.14 -3.35 6.60
N GLY A 46 8.34 -4.42 6.63
CA GLY A 46 7.94 -5.01 7.92
C GLY A 46 6.53 -5.58 8.04
N MET A 47 5.87 -6.01 6.96
CA MET A 47 4.64 -6.78 7.10
C MET A 47 5.00 -8.22 7.50
N ASP A 48 4.59 -8.69 8.68
CA ASP A 48 4.89 -10.04 9.12
C ASP A 48 4.02 -11.08 8.37
N SER A 49 4.51 -12.32 8.29
CA SER A 49 3.85 -13.37 7.50
C SER A 49 2.46 -13.74 8.01
N LYS A 50 2.12 -13.44 9.28
CA LYS A 50 0.78 -13.65 9.83
C LYS A 50 -0.18 -12.57 9.36
N SER A 51 0.20 -11.30 9.42
CA SER A 51 -0.62 -10.23 8.84
C SER A 51 -0.79 -10.37 7.32
N MET A 52 0.23 -10.85 6.61
CA MET A 52 0.10 -11.18 5.18
C MET A 52 -0.93 -12.30 4.95
N ALA A 53 -0.88 -13.37 5.76
CA ALA A 53 -1.79 -14.50 5.66
C ALA A 53 -3.25 -14.09 5.91
N GLU A 54 -3.51 -13.28 6.94
CA GLU A 54 -4.83 -12.72 7.23
C GLU A 54 -5.36 -11.85 6.08
N LEU A 55 -4.51 -11.00 5.50
CA LEU A 55 -4.90 -10.12 4.39
C LEU A 55 -5.22 -10.90 3.12
N LEU A 56 -4.43 -11.93 2.81
CA LEU A 56 -4.62 -12.80 1.64
C LEU A 56 -5.69 -13.87 1.84
N GLY A 57 -6.19 -14.06 3.07
CA GLY A 57 -7.14 -15.13 3.40
C GLY A 57 -6.55 -16.54 3.27
N VAL A 58 -5.24 -16.69 3.49
CA VAL A 58 -4.52 -17.98 3.42
C VAL A 58 -3.84 -18.30 4.75
N ASN A 59 -3.27 -19.49 4.88
CA ASN A 59 -2.48 -19.85 6.06
C ASN A 59 -1.06 -19.27 6.01
N THR A 60 -0.47 -19.02 7.18
CA THR A 60 0.92 -18.57 7.33
C THR A 60 1.92 -19.54 6.71
N SER A 61 1.68 -20.85 6.80
CA SER A 61 2.49 -21.87 6.14
C SER A 61 2.48 -21.72 4.62
N THR A 62 1.35 -21.32 4.04
CA THR A 62 1.22 -21.03 2.61
C THR A 62 2.04 -19.80 2.23
N VAL A 63 1.96 -18.71 3.01
CA VAL A 63 2.76 -17.49 2.78
C VAL A 63 4.26 -17.80 2.84
N ASN A 64 4.69 -18.57 3.84
CA ASN A 64 6.10 -18.93 3.99
C ASN A 64 6.65 -19.82 2.86
N ALA A 65 5.77 -20.56 2.18
CA ALA A 65 6.13 -21.39 1.03
C ALA A 65 6.12 -20.62 -0.31
N MET A 66 5.54 -19.41 -0.35
CA MET A 66 5.51 -18.59 -1.56
C MET A 66 6.81 -17.82 -1.74
N ASN A 67 7.18 -17.58 -3.00
CA ASN A 67 8.29 -16.68 -3.30
C ASN A 67 7.86 -15.22 -3.07
N ALA A 68 8.84 -14.35 -2.77
CA ALA A 68 8.60 -12.94 -2.46
C ALA A 68 7.89 -12.17 -3.59
N ASN A 69 8.13 -12.54 -4.86
CA ASN A 69 7.48 -11.90 -6.01
C ASN A 69 5.99 -12.25 -6.07
N THR A 70 5.64 -13.51 -5.85
CA THR A 70 4.25 -13.98 -5.81
C THR A 70 3.49 -13.33 -4.66
N ILE A 71 4.08 -13.25 -3.47
CA ILE A 71 3.47 -12.56 -2.32
C ILE A 71 3.24 -11.08 -2.66
N SER A 72 4.24 -10.41 -3.22
CA SER A 72 4.13 -9.00 -3.60
C SER A 72 2.99 -8.77 -4.59
N THR A 73 2.87 -9.60 -5.63
CA THR A 73 1.79 -9.51 -6.63
C THR A 73 0.42 -9.79 -6.02
N LEU A 74 0.29 -10.83 -5.20
CA LEU A 74 -0.99 -11.16 -4.55
C LEU A 74 -1.43 -10.06 -3.57
N LEU A 75 -0.48 -9.52 -2.79
CA LEU A 75 -0.74 -8.40 -1.91
C LEU A 75 -1.22 -7.21 -2.75
N LEU A 76 -0.46 -6.82 -3.78
CA LEU A 76 -0.80 -5.75 -4.72
C LEU A 76 -2.21 -5.86 -5.29
N ASP A 77 -2.61 -7.04 -5.74
CA ASP A 77 -3.93 -7.26 -6.34
C ASP A 77 -5.05 -7.24 -5.29
N THR A 78 -4.85 -7.89 -4.14
CA THR A 78 -5.77 -7.85 -2.99
C THR A 78 -6.05 -6.43 -2.58
N PHE A 79 -4.97 -5.68 -2.47
CA PHE A 79 -4.95 -4.27 -2.24
C PHE A 79 -5.77 -3.55 -3.31
N ARG A 80 -5.42 -3.62 -4.61
CA ARG A 80 -6.13 -2.91 -5.69
C ARG A 80 -7.65 -3.14 -5.65
N GLN A 81 -8.09 -4.36 -5.36
CA GLN A 81 -9.51 -4.69 -5.23
C GLN A 81 -10.19 -4.03 -4.02
N LYS A 82 -9.43 -3.72 -2.98
CA LYS A 82 -9.87 -3.02 -1.75
C LYS A 82 -9.69 -1.50 -1.85
N ARG A 83 -9.31 -0.91 -2.99
CA ARG A 83 -9.42 0.55 -3.17
C ARG A 83 -10.89 0.97 -3.00
N PRO A 84 -11.22 1.81 -2.01
CA PRO A 84 -12.52 2.48 -2.05
C PRO A 84 -12.56 3.33 -3.32
N GLN A 85 -13.68 3.25 -4.05
CA GLN A 85 -13.97 4.13 -5.20
C GLN A 85 -14.12 5.57 -4.73
#